data_AF-A0A7X7WSQ9-F1
#
_entry.id   AF-A0A7X7WSQ9-F1
#
_cell.length_a   1.000
_cell.length_b   1.000
_cell.length_c   1.000
_cell.angle_alpha   90.00
_cell.angle_beta   90.00
_cell.angle_gamma   90.00
#
_symmetry.space_group_name_H-M   'P 1'
#
loop_
_entity.id
_entity.type
_entity.pdbx_description
1 polymer ?
#
loop_
_entity_poly.entity_id
_entity_poly.type
_entity_poly.pdbx_seq_one_letter_code
_entity_poly.pdbx_strand_id
1 'polypeptide(L)' 'MKLPEYVPKAEVQRVCAELGISDWTKKKKAEVSPDEAKKIFARMPKKGLDIALDDFCAGLAVELEHGIMFKQYNVTNNH' A
#
# COMPACT_ATOMS: atom_id res chain seq x y z
N MET A 1 -22.74 5.88 10.02
CA MET A 1 -22.89 5.54 8.59
C MET A 1 -22.08 4.28 8.30
N LYS A 2 -22.53 3.42 7.39
CA LYS A 2 -21.68 2.35 6.85
C LYS A 2 -20.75 2.99 5.84
N LEU A 3 -19.44 2.90 6.08
CA LEU A 3 -18.44 3.37 5.12
C LEU A 3 -18.45 2.44 3.89
N PRO A 4 -18.39 3.00 2.66
CA PRO A 4 -18.22 2.17 1.49
C PRO A 4 -16.83 1.50 1.53
N GLU A 5 -16.76 0.27 1.04
CA GLU A 5 -15.52 -0.47 0.87
C GLU A 5 -15.32 -0.66 -0.64
N TYR A 6 -14.42 0.13 -1.23
CA TYR A 6 -14.13 0.09 -2.66
C TYR A 6 -13.18 -1.03 -3.02
N VAL A 7 -12.23 -1.33 -2.13
CA VAL A 7 -11.33 -2.49 -2.27
C VAL A 7 -11.50 -3.34 -1.01
N PRO A 8 -12.06 -4.55 -1.12
CA PRO A 8 -12.24 -5.43 0.02
C PRO A 8 -10.91 -5.85 0.68
N LYS A 9 -10.88 -6.05 2.00
CA LYS A 9 -9.68 -6.61 2.68
C LYS A 9 -9.14 -7.87 2.04
N ALA A 10 -10.04 -8.76 1.62
CA ALA A 10 -9.68 -10.02 0.96
C ALA A 10 -8.91 -9.78 -0.35
N GLU A 11 -9.25 -8.71 -1.09
CA GLU A 11 -8.57 -8.34 -2.32
C GLU A 11 -7.16 -7.81 -2.02
N VAL A 12 -7.02 -6.94 -1.01
CA VAL A 12 -5.70 -6.45 -0.58
C VAL A 12 -4.82 -7.61 -0.11
N GLN A 13 -5.36 -8.54 0.67
CA GLN A 13 -4.64 -9.72 1.13
C GLN A 13 -4.18 -10.62 -0.02
N ARG A 14 -5.04 -10.82 -1.03
CA ARG A 14 -4.70 -11.57 -2.24
C ARG A 14 -3.55 -10.91 -2.99
N VAL A 15 -3.61 -9.59 -3.22
CA VAL A 15 -2.57 -8.85 -3.92
C VAL A 15 -1.26 -8.84 -3.14
N CYS A 16 -1.29 -8.67 -1.81
CA CYS A 16 -0.10 -8.76 -0.97
C CYS A 16 0.59 -10.13 -1.13
N ALA A 17 -0.19 -11.21 -1.14
CA ALA A 17 0.31 -12.57 -1.34
C ALA A 17 0.89 -12.77 -2.76
N GLU A 18 0.22 -12.26 -3.79
CA GLU A 18 0.69 -12.34 -5.19
C GLU A 18 1.99 -11.56 -5.43
N LEU A 19 2.16 -10.44 -4.73
CA LEU A 19 3.40 -9.66 -4.74
C LEU A 19 4.49 -10.26 -3.84
N GLY A 20 4.14 -11.21 -2.98
CA GLY A 20 5.06 -11.79 -2.00
C GLY A 20 5.51 -10.79 -0.93
N ILE A 21 4.62 -9.89 -0.50
CA ILE A 21 4.84 -8.93 0.58
C ILE A 21 3.99 -9.30 1.81
N SER A 22 4.28 -8.68 2.96
CA SER A 22 3.47 -8.87 4.17
C SER A 22 2.01 -8.42 3.97
N ASP A 23 1.11 -8.92 4.80
CA ASP A 23 -0.29 -8.50 4.77
C ASP A 23 -0.42 -7.06 5.29
N TRP A 24 -0.48 -6.11 4.35
CA TRP A 24 -0.56 -4.70 4.70
C TRP A 24 -1.89 -4.33 5.35
N THR A 25 -2.95 -5.14 5.27
CA THR A 25 -4.23 -4.85 5.97
C THR A 25 -4.08 -4.92 7.50
N LYS A 26 -2.98 -5.51 7.96
CA LYS A 26 -2.62 -5.67 9.38
C LYS A 26 -1.59 -4.66 9.86
N LYS A 27 -1.05 -3.80 8.98
CA LYS A 27 -0.04 -2.81 9.39
C LYS A 27 -0.66 -1.80 10.35
N LYS A 28 0.10 -1.51 11.41
CA LYS A 28 -0.23 -0.52 12.44
C LYS A 28 0.70 0.69 12.44
N LYS A 29 1.73 0.63 11.59
CA LYS A 29 2.74 1.68 11.43
C LYS A 29 2.98 1.91 9.94
N ALA A 30 3.25 3.15 9.60
CA ALA A 30 3.61 3.61 8.27
C ALA A 30 5.06 3.25 7.89
N GLU A 31 5.42 1.97 8.06
CA GLU A 31 6.76 1.46 7.78
C GLU A 31 6.71 0.55 6.54
N VAL A 32 7.49 0.90 5.53
CA VAL A 32 7.62 0.15 4.28
C VAL A 32 9.04 -0.36 4.17
N SER A 33 9.21 -1.67 3.96
CA SER A 33 10.52 -2.25 3.72
C SER A 33 10.97 -1.93 2.29
N PRO A 34 12.26 -1.57 2.06
CA PRO A 34 12.81 -1.41 0.71
C PRO A 34 12.57 -2.62 -0.20
N ASP A 35 12.57 -3.84 0.36
CA ASP A 35 12.31 -5.07 -0.39
C ASP A 35 10.84 -5.18 -0.86
N GLU A 36 9.90 -4.75 -0.01
CA GLU A 36 8.47 -4.69 -0.37
C GLU A 36 8.23 -3.59 -1.41
N ALA A 37 8.81 -2.40 -1.19
CA ALA A 37 8.75 -1.29 -2.13
C ALA A 37 9.29 -1.71 -3.51
N LYS A 38 10.41 -2.42 -3.57
CA LYS A 38 10.99 -2.91 -4.83
C LYS A 38 10.07 -3.88 -5.57
N LYS A 39 9.39 -4.78 -4.84
CA LYS A 39 8.41 -5.72 -5.42
C LYS A 39 7.21 -4.99 -6.01
N ILE A 40 6.69 -3.98 -5.31
CA ILE A 40 5.59 -3.13 -5.80
C ILE A 40 6.06 -2.31 -7.01
N PHE A 41 7.22 -1.67 -6.91
CA PHE A 41 7.80 -0.85 -7.98
C PHE A 41 7.99 -1.64 -9.28
N ALA A 42 8.42 -2.89 -9.19
CA ALA A 42 8.58 -3.78 -10.34
C ALA A 42 7.27 -4.07 -11.09
N ARG A 43 6.11 -3.85 -10.46
CA ARG A 43 4.78 -3.99 -11.08
C ARG A 43 4.26 -2.70 -11.71
N MET A 44 4.90 -1.56 -11.44
CA MET A 44 4.51 -0.27 -12.00
C MET A 44 4.87 -0.18 -13.50
N PRO A 45 4.07 0.53 -14.30
CA PRO A 45 4.41 0.79 -15.70
C PRO A 45 5.71 1.60 -15.77
N LYS A 46 6.73 1.09 -16.47
CA LYS A 46 8.05 1.75 -16.58
C LYS A 46 8.02 3.09 -17.33
N LYS A 47 6.95 3.39 -18.05
CA LYS A 47 6.86 4.60 -18.86
C LYS A 47 6.51 5.80 -17.97
N GLY A 48 7.46 6.72 -17.82
CA GLY A 48 7.25 8.00 -17.11
C GLY A 48 7.56 7.96 -15.61
N LEU A 49 8.20 6.90 -15.11
CA LEU A 49 8.64 6.78 -13.72
C LEU A 49 10.16 6.87 -13.66
N ASP A 50 10.67 8.10 -13.60
CA ASP A 50 12.05 8.40 -13.21
C ASP A 50 12.03 8.85 -11.75
N ILE A 51 11.96 7.87 -10.84
CA ILE A 51 11.88 8.08 -9.39
C ILE A 51 12.83 7.11 -8.70
N ALA A 52 13.57 7.59 -7.70
CA ALA A 52 14.41 6.74 -6.88
C ALA A 52 13.55 5.79 -6.04
N LEU A 53 14.06 4.59 -5.75
CA LEU A 53 13.34 3.62 -4.92
C LEU A 53 13.02 4.17 -3.52
N ASP A 54 13.90 5.01 -2.98
CA ASP A 54 13.73 5.64 -1.66
C ASP A 54 12.57 6.64 -1.67
N ASP A 55 12.44 7.47 -2.72
CA ASP A 55 11.32 8.39 -2.89
C ASP A 55 10.00 7.63 -3.06
N PHE A 56 10.02 6.53 -3.82
CA PHE A 56 8.87 5.64 -3.96
C PHE A 56 8.47 5.01 -2.62
N CYS A 57 9.45 4.55 -1.83
CA CYS A 57 9.24 3.98 -0.51
C CYS A 57 8.67 5.01 0.47
N ALA A 58 9.16 6.26 0.43
CA ALA A 58 8.63 7.36 1.22
C ALA A 58 7.16 7.67 0.85
N GLY A 59 6.84 7.71 -0.44
CA GLY A 59 5.46 7.88 -0.92
C GLY A 59 4.53 6.77 -0.41
N LEU A 60 4.94 5.50 -0.50
CA LEU A 60 4.17 4.38 0.04
C LEU A 60 3.93 4.50 1.57
N ALA A 61 4.90 5.03 2.31
CA ALA A 61 4.75 5.24 3.75
C ALA A 61 3.68 6.29 4.07
N VAL A 62 3.62 7.39 3.29
CA VAL A 62 2.61 8.45 3.46
C VAL A 62 1.19 7.92 3.21
N GLU A 63 0.99 7.16 2.13
CA GLU A 63 -0.32 6.56 1.84
C GLU A 63 -0.76 5.59 2.95
N LEU A 64 0.17 4.74 3.40
CA LEU A 64 -0.07 3.84 4.52
C LEU A 64 -0.40 4.58 5.83
N GLU A 65 0.26 5.71 6.10
CA GLU A 65 -0.07 6.59 7.22
C GLU A 65 -1.52 7.08 7.13
N HIS A 66 -1.96 7.52 5.94
CA HIS A 66 -3.34 7.94 5.73
C HIS A 66 -4.33 6.80 6.00
N GLY A 67 -4.05 5.59 5.50
CA GLY A 67 -4.86 4.41 5.73
C GLY A 67 -4.96 4.02 7.22
N ILE A 68 -3.93 4.30 8.01
CA ILE A 68 -3.88 4.01 9.46
C ILE A 68 -4.57 5.10 10.28
N MET A 69 -4.28 6.37 9.99
CA MET A 69 -4.71 7.52 10.77
C MET A 69 -6.18 7.89 10.52
N PHE A 70 -6.62 7.84 9.26
CA PHE A 70 -7.93 8.32 8.86
C PHE A 70 -8.90 7.18 8.55
N LYS A 71 -9.33 6.47 9.59
CA LYS A 71 -10.22 5.29 9.45
C LYS A 71 -11.52 5.58 8.70
N GLN A 72 -12.07 6.79 8.81
CA GLN A 72 -13.28 7.16 8.06
C GLN A 72 -13.06 7.35 6.55
N TYR A 73 -11.81 7.39 6.09
CA TYR A 73 -11.45 7.55 4.68
C TYR A 73 -10.69 6.35 4.10
N ASN A 74 -10.31 5.37 4.93
CA ASN A 74 -9.67 4.14 4.50
C ASN A 74 -10.69 3.15 3.87
N VAL A 75 -11.22 3.52 2.71
CA VAL A 75 -12.21 2.75 1.94
C VAL A 75 -11.58 1.66 1.06
N THR A 76 -10.25 1.58 1.04
CA THR A 76 -9.43 0.66 0.25
C THR A 76 -8.65 -0.35 1.10
N ASN A 77 -8.82 -0.30 2.43
CA ASN A 77 -8.25 -1.22 3.43
C ASN A 77 -6.74 -1.23 3.61
N ASN A 78 -6.10 -0.14 3.21
CA ASN A 78 -4.80 0.41 3.63
C ASN A 78 -4.28 1.37 2.55
N HIS A 79 -5.20 2.25 2.11
CA HIS A 79 -5.09 3.21 1.00
C HIS A 79 -3.68 3.43 0.48
#